data_AF-A0A963X171-F1
#
_entry.id   AF-A0A963X171-F1
#
_cell.length_a   1.000
_cell.length_b   1.000
_cell.length_c   1.000
_cell.angle_alpha   90.00
_cell.angle_beta   90.00
_cell.angle_gamma   90.00
#
_symmetry.space_group_name_H-M   'P 1'
#
loop_
_entity.id
_entity.type
_entity.pdbx_description
1 polymer ?
#
loop_
_entity_poly.entity_id
_entity_poly.type
_entity_poly.pdbx_seq_one_letter_code
_entity_poly.pdbx_strand_id
1 'polypeptide(L)'
;MRTVKSIVLAVAAAALGAGAAAQPKNQIGEPLAQIFIQNGCEMAEQDAFDALIAGGWFLSDFQAQALALGNDGFLVGTPDGRLKLVNWGPCT
;
A
#
# COMPACT_ATOMS: atom_id res chain seq x y z
N MET A 1 10.47 31.41 48.92
CA MET A 1 11.01 31.09 47.59
C MET A 1 10.99 29.57 47.44
N ARG A 2 10.02 29.01 46.69
CA ARG A 2 9.86 27.56 46.50
C ARG A 2 10.13 27.23 45.04
N THR A 3 11.18 26.44 44.82
CA THR A 3 11.68 25.97 43.53
C THR A 3 10.65 25.07 42.85
N VAL A 4 10.13 25.48 41.69
CA VAL A 4 9.21 24.66 40.89
C VAL A 4 10.05 23.82 39.93
N LYS A 5 10.10 22.52 40.18
CA LYS A 5 10.72 21.50 39.32
C LYS A 5 9.95 21.40 38.01
N SER A 6 10.63 21.66 36.90
CA SER A 6 10.16 21.48 35.53
C SER A 6 9.68 20.06 35.28
N ILE A 7 8.43 19.91 34.82
CA ILE A 7 7.91 18.66 34.24
C ILE A 7 7.88 18.88 32.73
N VAL A 8 8.88 18.32 32.04
CA VAL A 8 8.86 18.16 30.59
C VAL A 8 7.91 17.00 30.30
N LEU A 9 6.68 17.32 29.89
CA LEU A 9 5.71 16.33 29.44
C LEU A 9 6.01 16.01 27.97
N ALA A 10 6.74 14.91 27.75
CA ALA A 10 6.92 14.34 26.43
C ALA A 10 5.56 13.79 25.95
N VAL A 11 4.92 14.49 25.01
CA VAL A 11 3.74 13.96 24.32
C VAL A 11 4.23 12.92 23.33
N ALA A 12 3.90 11.66 23.64
CA ALA A 12 4.20 10.48 22.85
C ALA A 12 3.64 10.63 21.43
N ALA A 13 4.49 10.34 20.45
CA ALA A 13 4.09 10.16 19.07
C ALA A 13 3.10 8.99 18.98
N ALA A 14 1.88 9.28 18.52
CA ALA A 14 0.92 8.28 18.11
C ALA A 14 1.46 7.59 16.85
N ALA A 15 2.19 6.49 17.03
CA ALA A 15 2.41 5.52 15.98
C ALA A 15 1.06 4.85 15.71
N LEU A 16 0.35 5.32 14.68
CA LEU A 16 -0.73 4.55 14.06
C LEU A 16 -0.09 3.30 13.44
N GLY A 17 0.09 2.27 14.26
CA GLY A 17 0.18 0.90 13.79
C GLY A 17 -1.20 0.48 13.28
N ALA A 18 -1.59 1.00 12.12
CA ALA A 18 -2.61 0.36 11.30
C ALA A 18 -2.10 -1.06 11.07
N GLY A 19 -2.88 -2.05 11.52
CA GLY A 19 -2.50 -3.46 11.44
C GLY A 19 -2.20 -3.80 9.99
N ALA A 20 -0.91 -3.91 9.67
CA ALA A 20 -0.49 -4.28 8.33
C ALA A 20 -0.99 -5.71 8.10
N ALA A 21 -1.87 -5.88 7.13
CA ALA A 21 -2.25 -7.21 6.69
C ALA A 21 -0.97 -7.93 6.24
N ALA A 22 -0.81 -9.19 6.65
CA ALA A 22 0.40 -9.94 6.37
C ALA A 22 0.66 -9.96 4.86
N GLN A 23 1.80 -9.43 4.41
CA GLN A 23 2.21 -9.50 3.00
C GLN A 23 2.58 -10.97 2.68
N PRO A 24 1.84 -11.64 1.79
CA PRO A 24 2.24 -12.96 1.33
C PRO A 24 3.46 -12.81 0.41
N LYS A 25 4.64 -13.26 0.88
CA LYS A 25 5.90 -13.20 0.12
C LYS A 25 5.84 -14.10 -1.12
N ASN A 26 6.51 -13.69 -2.20
CA ASN A 26 6.68 -14.45 -3.46
C ASN A 26 5.37 -14.69 -4.26
N GLN A 27 4.39 -13.80 -4.11
CA GLN A 27 3.19 -13.80 -4.94
C GLN A 27 3.46 -13.11 -6.28
N ILE A 28 2.82 -13.58 -7.36
CA ILE A 28 2.94 -12.98 -8.70
C ILE A 28 2.68 -11.47 -8.62
N GLY A 29 1.64 -11.05 -7.88
CA GLY A 29 1.23 -9.66 -7.72
C GLY A 29 2.10 -8.76 -6.85
N GLU A 30 3.19 -9.25 -6.26
CA GLU A 30 4.00 -8.47 -5.32
C GLU A 30 4.58 -7.16 -5.90
N PRO A 31 5.15 -7.13 -7.13
CA PRO A 31 5.68 -5.89 -7.71
C PRO A 31 4.60 -4.82 -7.89
N LEU A 32 3.42 -5.20 -8.40
CA LEU A 32 2.27 -4.30 -8.54
C LEU A 32 1.79 -3.82 -7.17
N ALA A 33 1.65 -4.72 -6.19
CA ALA A 33 1.25 -4.34 -4.84
C ALA A 33 2.24 -3.37 -4.19
N GLN A 34 3.54 -3.52 -4.45
CA GLN A 34 4.56 -2.61 -3.97
C GLN A 34 4.42 -1.20 -4.57
N ILE A 35 4.00 -1.09 -5.84
CA ILE A 35 3.70 0.20 -6.50
C ILE A 35 2.50 0.86 -5.81
N PHE A 36 1.43 0.12 -5.55
CA PHE A 36 0.27 0.65 -4.81
C PHE A 36 0.69 1.15 -3.44
N ILE A 37 1.50 0.39 -2.68
CA ILE A 37 2.00 0.82 -1.36
C ILE A 37 2.78 2.14 -1.46
N GLN A 38 3.63 2.30 -2.47
CA GLN A 38 4.41 3.54 -2.67
C GLN A 38 3.55 4.74 -3.10
N ASN A 39 2.39 4.50 -3.69
CA ASN A 39 1.48 5.54 -4.21
C ASN A 39 0.26 5.78 -3.32
N GLY A 40 0.21 5.21 -2.11
CA GLY A 40 -0.88 5.45 -1.15
C GLY A 40 -2.05 4.46 -1.21
N CYS A 41 -1.82 3.24 -1.67
CA CYS A 41 -2.75 2.11 -1.73
C CYS A 41 -3.89 2.23 -2.76
N GLU A 42 -3.99 3.34 -3.48
CA GLU A 42 -5.03 3.55 -4.49
C GLU A 42 -4.49 4.42 -5.62
N MET A 43 -4.70 4.01 -6.86
CA MET A 43 -4.26 4.76 -8.04
C MET A 43 -5.04 4.36 -9.29
N ALA A 44 -4.97 5.18 -10.33
CA ALA A 44 -5.58 4.80 -11.61
C ALA A 44 -4.86 3.58 -12.19
N GLU A 45 -5.60 2.73 -12.90
CA GLU A 45 -5.03 1.54 -13.55
C GLU A 45 -3.90 1.91 -14.52
N GLN A 46 -4.07 3.00 -15.27
CA GLN A 46 -3.05 3.52 -16.17
C GLN A 46 -1.78 3.94 -15.43
N ASP A 47 -1.90 4.65 -14.30
CA ASP A 47 -0.75 5.08 -13.51
C ASP A 47 0.00 3.88 -12.92
N ALA A 48 -0.73 2.85 -12.48
CA ALA A 48 -0.14 1.61 -11.96
C ALA A 48 0.65 0.88 -13.04
N PHE A 49 0.08 0.84 -14.26
CA PHE A 49 0.72 0.25 -15.42
C PHE A 49 1.99 1.02 -15.84
N ASP A 50 1.91 2.35 -15.93
CA ASP A 50 3.06 3.19 -16.29
C ASP A 50 4.20 3.07 -15.26
N ALA A 51 3.86 3.00 -13.96
CA ALA A 51 4.84 2.75 -12.90
C ALA A 51 5.47 1.35 -12.98
N LEU A 52 4.69 0.33 -13.36
CA LEU A 52 5.20 -1.04 -13.51
C LEU A 52 6.16 -1.12 -14.70
N ILE A 53 5.83 -0.49 -15.83
CA ILE A 53 6.72 -0.38 -16.99
C ILE A 53 7.99 0.40 -16.63
N ALA A 54 7.88 1.49 -15.86
CA ALA A 54 9.05 2.24 -15.39
C ALA A 54 9.99 1.37 -14.52
N GLY A 55 9.44 0.36 -13.85
CA GLY A 55 10.19 -0.67 -13.12
C GLY A 55 10.79 -1.79 -13.99
N GLY A 56 10.61 -1.75 -15.32
CA GLY A 56 11.15 -2.71 -16.28
C GLY A 56 10.24 -3.91 -16.60
N TRP A 57 8.96 -3.83 -16.25
CA TRP A 57 7.96 -4.89 -16.52
C TRP A 57 7.20 -4.65 -17.82
N PHE A 58 6.49 -5.66 -18.31
CA PHE A 58 5.67 -5.60 -19.51
C PHE A 58 4.17 -5.63 -19.21
N LEU A 59 3.35 -5.30 -20.21
CA LEU A 59 1.89 -5.36 -20.11
C LEU A 59 1.35 -6.74 -19.72
N SER A 60 1.96 -7.81 -20.22
CA SER A 60 1.60 -9.18 -19.84
C SER A 60 1.83 -9.43 -18.35
N ASP A 61 2.87 -8.83 -17.76
CA ASP A 61 3.15 -8.95 -16.34
C ASP A 61 2.11 -8.18 -15.54
N PHE A 62 1.77 -6.95 -15.97
CA PHE A 62 0.72 -6.16 -15.32
C PHE A 62 -0.59 -6.95 -15.22
N GLN A 63 -1.04 -7.55 -16.33
CA GLN A 63 -2.27 -8.35 -16.36
C GLN A 63 -2.19 -9.56 -15.44
N ALA A 64 -1.08 -10.31 -15.47
CA ALA A 64 -0.89 -11.47 -14.60
C ALA A 64 -0.89 -11.08 -13.12
N GLN A 65 -0.27 -9.95 -12.78
CA GLN A 65 -0.18 -9.42 -11.42
C GLN A 65 -1.53 -8.90 -10.91
N ALA A 66 -2.24 -8.11 -11.72
CA ALA A 66 -3.56 -7.60 -11.39
C ALA A 66 -4.57 -8.74 -11.22
N LEU A 67 -4.52 -9.76 -12.08
CA LEU A 67 -5.35 -10.97 -11.95
C LEU A 67 -5.03 -11.75 -10.68
N ALA A 68 -3.76 -11.95 -10.35
CA ALA A 68 -3.36 -12.64 -9.13
C ALA A 68 -3.88 -11.93 -7.88
N LEU A 69 -3.66 -10.61 -7.77
CA LEU A 69 -4.17 -9.82 -6.64
C LEU A 69 -5.70 -9.76 -6.60
N GLY A 70 -6.36 -9.64 -7.77
CA GLY A 70 -7.81 -9.59 -7.86
C GLY A 70 -8.48 -10.91 -7.46
N ASN A 71 -7.93 -12.05 -7.92
CA ASN A 71 -8.45 -13.38 -7.57
C ASN A 71 -8.32 -13.68 -6.07
N ASP A 72 -7.25 -13.20 -5.45
CA ASP A 72 -7.02 -13.35 -4.01
C ASP A 72 -7.76 -12.29 -3.16
N GLY A 73 -8.45 -11.34 -3.80
CA GLY A 73 -9.22 -10.29 -3.13
C GLY A 73 -8.39 -9.14 -2.55
N PHE A 74 -7.13 -9.00 -2.98
CA PHE A 74 -6.22 -7.92 -2.59
C PHE A 74 -6.35 -6.68 -3.45
N LEU A 75 -6.88 -6.80 -4.68
CA LEU A 75 -7.06 -5.67 -5.58
C LEU A 75 -8.53 -5.51 -5.92
N VAL A 76 -9.08 -4.33 -5.62
CA VAL A 76 -10.50 -4.01 -5.84
C VAL A 76 -10.64 -2.74 -6.67
N GLY A 77 -11.68 -2.68 -7.49
CA GLY A 77 -12.06 -1.45 -8.18
C GLY A 77 -12.83 -0.52 -7.25
N THR A 78 -12.57 0.78 -7.34
CA THR A 78 -13.29 1.81 -6.59
C THR A 78 -14.41 2.43 -7.44
N PRO A 79 -15.43 3.08 -6.84
CA PRO A 79 -16.57 3.63 -7.57
C PRO A 79 -16.21 4.72 -8.60
N ASP A 80 -15.06 5.36 -8.43
CA ASP A 80 -14.50 6.38 -9.31
C ASP A 80 -13.57 5.80 -10.39
N GLY A 81 -13.51 4.48 -10.54
CA GLY A 81 -12.78 3.80 -11.62
C GLY A 81 -11.28 3.66 -11.38
N ARG A 82 -10.82 3.84 -10.14
CA ARG A 82 -9.43 3.55 -9.73
C ARG A 82 -9.33 2.12 -9.21
N LEU A 83 -8.09 1.67 -9.06
CA LEU A 83 -7.78 0.42 -8.38
C LEU A 83 -7.30 0.74 -6.97
N LYS A 84 -7.73 -0.08 -6.01
CA LYS A 84 -7.30 0.00 -4.62
C LYS A 84 -6.73 -1.33 -4.18
N LEU A 85 -5.51 -1.29 -3.65
CA LEU A 85 -4.92 -2.39 -2.93
C LEU A 85 -5.49 -2.43 -1.51
N VAL A 86 -5.95 -3.60 -1.08
CA VAL A 86 -6.57 -3.86 0.22
C VAL A 86 -5.98 -5.13 0.82
N ASN A 87 -6.03 -5.25 2.15
CA ASN A 87 -5.56 -6.43 2.88
C ASN A 87 -4.12 -6.85 2.50
N TRP A 88 -3.28 -5.90 2.11
CA TRP A 88 -1.91 -6.16 1.69
C TRP A 88 -0.94 -5.15 2.30
N GLY A 89 -0.05 -5.61 3.18
CA GLY A 89 0.88 -4.73 3.88
C GLY A 89 0.12 -3.60 4.61
N PRO A 90 0.52 -2.32 4.45
CA PRO A 90 -0.14 -1.19 5.11
C PRO A 90 -1.51 -0.81 4.51
N CYS A 91 -1.93 -1.47 3.42
CA CYS A 91 -3.15 -1.10 2.69
C CYS A 91 -4.40 -1.78 3.24
N THR A 92 -5.41 -0.97 3.56
CA THR A 92 -6.69 -1.37 4.19
C THR A 92 -7.90 -0.89 3.39
#